data_AF-A8Y4P0-F1
#
_entry.id   AF-A8Y4P0-F1
#
_cell.length_a   1.000
_cell.length_b   1.000
_cell.length_c   1.000
_cell.angle_alpha   90.00
_cell.angle_beta   90.00
_cell.angle_gamma   90.00
#
_symmetry.space_group_name_H-M   'P 1'
#
loop_
_entity.id
_entity.type
_entity.pdbx_description
1 polymer ?
#
loop_
_entity_poly.entity_id
_entity_poly.type
_entity_poly.pdbx_seq_one_letter_code
_entity_poly.pdbx_strand_id
1 'polypeptide(L)'
;MFNRNWSSFLLRQASLYHNFRQNWSRFRSRAVQYSYTLYRKDRRFTRFAIAASTVGFTFREYGISGTRIAECENCEEEFAHRKSPGHGWELLYEEKDMLAFRRRIEGPYEMYEYKCVGTYYDISPRTFLDAQNDLKYRKEWDENIVTIEVVKEEDENELIRWVSKFPYPMYPREYVYVRRTWVSDNEKFAVIDSESVQPEVFPSSSKSNVRVKSYSSRMSIRAHTNWEAHGVDYILTYSDNPEANIPRYVYNWMVNKGGPYFLKQVHKAAREIESSGREVRSATEKALKTKNGRVYDRLAKEKEEKEKQQQEAEKARSNQENNGEKKPPKPQKVRPASTANSFVLQQEHVNYQRTA
;
A
#
# COMPACT_ATOMS: atom_id res chain seq x y z
N MET A 1 -10.20 -50.13 -36.94
CA MET A 1 -9.71 -50.53 -35.60
C MET A 1 -8.62 -49.54 -35.18
N PHE A 2 -8.96 -48.64 -34.25
CA PHE A 2 -8.12 -47.53 -33.81
C PHE A 2 -7.23 -47.93 -32.63
N ASN A 3 -5.93 -47.61 -32.77
CA ASN A 3 -4.98 -47.11 -31.76
C ASN A 3 -5.01 -47.66 -30.32
N ARG A 4 -4.02 -48.53 -30.01
CA ARG A 4 -3.42 -48.68 -28.67
C ARG A 4 -1.93 -48.31 -28.74
N ASN A 5 -1.60 -47.01 -28.72
CA ASN A 5 -0.23 -46.58 -28.37
C ASN A 5 -0.06 -45.09 -28.00
N TRP A 6 -1.11 -44.40 -27.56
CA TRP A 6 -1.02 -42.99 -27.13
C TRP A 6 -0.77 -42.78 -25.63
N SER A 7 -1.01 -43.81 -24.79
CA SER A 7 -0.83 -43.71 -23.34
C SER A 7 0.63 -43.80 -22.89
N SER A 8 1.47 -44.57 -23.59
CA SER A 8 2.89 -44.75 -23.25
C SER A 8 3.75 -43.53 -23.61
N PHE A 9 3.35 -42.75 -24.60
CA PHE A 9 4.07 -41.54 -25.04
C PHE A 9 3.79 -40.34 -24.11
N LEU A 10 2.55 -40.19 -23.64
CA LEU A 10 2.15 -39.12 -22.70
C LEU A 10 2.73 -39.35 -21.28
N LEU A 11 2.79 -40.60 -20.82
CA LEU A 11 3.38 -40.94 -19.51
C LEU A 11 4.90 -40.75 -19.47
N ARG A 12 5.61 -40.96 -20.60
CA ARG A 12 7.05 -40.64 -20.71
C ARG A 12 7.32 -39.15 -20.71
N GLN A 13 6.47 -38.34 -21.35
CA GLN A 13 6.63 -36.87 -21.32
C GLN A 13 6.31 -36.28 -19.95
N ALA A 14 5.29 -36.76 -19.24
CA ALA A 14 4.97 -36.32 -17.89
C ALA A 14 6.06 -36.68 -16.86
N SER A 15 6.67 -37.87 -16.97
CA SER A 15 7.79 -38.30 -16.12
C SER A 15 9.07 -37.49 -16.38
N LEU A 16 9.35 -37.17 -17.65
CA LEU A 16 10.45 -36.27 -18.02
C LEU A 16 10.21 -34.84 -17.50
N TYR A 17 8.99 -34.32 -17.59
CA TYR A 17 8.64 -32.99 -17.07
C TYR A 17 8.71 -32.92 -15.53
N HIS A 18 8.30 -33.99 -14.83
CA HIS A 18 8.36 -34.05 -13.38
C HIS A 18 9.81 -34.20 -12.88
N ASN A 19 10.63 -35.02 -13.53
CA ASN A 19 12.07 -35.11 -13.27
C ASN A 19 12.81 -33.83 -13.61
N PHE A 20 12.43 -33.14 -14.70
CA PHE A 20 13.01 -31.84 -15.06
C PHE A 20 12.65 -30.78 -14.02
N ARG A 21 11.39 -30.74 -13.54
CA ARG A 21 10.94 -29.79 -12.51
C ARG A 21 11.59 -30.06 -11.13
N GLN A 22 11.78 -31.32 -10.75
CA GLN A 22 12.51 -31.68 -9.53
C GLN A 22 14.02 -31.45 -9.64
N ASN A 23 14.64 -31.76 -10.78
CA ASN A 23 16.06 -31.46 -10.99
C ASN A 23 16.30 -29.95 -11.12
N TRP A 24 15.35 -29.19 -11.68
CA TRP A 24 15.39 -27.73 -11.73
C TRP A 24 15.20 -27.09 -10.35
N SER A 25 14.33 -27.63 -9.49
CA SER A 25 14.20 -27.15 -8.11
C SER A 25 15.44 -27.46 -7.26
N ARG A 26 16.07 -28.63 -7.48
CA ARG A 26 17.35 -29.01 -6.87
C ARG A 26 18.51 -28.19 -7.41
N PHE A 27 18.54 -27.88 -8.71
CA PHE A 27 19.54 -26.99 -9.32
C PHE A 27 19.38 -25.55 -8.84
N ARG A 28 18.15 -25.03 -8.73
CA ARG A 28 17.83 -23.74 -8.10
C ARG A 28 18.33 -23.69 -6.66
N SER A 29 18.01 -24.70 -5.86
CA SER A 29 18.44 -24.77 -4.45
C SER A 29 19.97 -24.86 -4.33
N ARG A 30 20.64 -25.61 -5.21
CA ARG A 30 22.11 -25.73 -5.22
C ARG A 30 22.81 -24.47 -5.76
N ALA A 31 22.27 -23.79 -6.77
CA ALA A 31 22.83 -22.54 -7.28
C ALA A 31 22.66 -21.39 -6.26
N VAL A 32 21.52 -21.35 -5.56
CA VAL A 32 21.31 -20.46 -4.41
C VAL A 32 22.23 -20.82 -3.25
N GLN A 33 22.53 -22.09 -2.97
CA GLN A 33 23.50 -22.44 -1.92
C GLN A 33 24.96 -22.17 -2.32
N TYR A 34 25.36 -22.45 -3.57
CA TYR A 34 26.76 -22.33 -4.02
C TYR A 34 27.20 -20.86 -4.15
N SER A 35 26.25 -19.96 -4.40
CA SER A 35 26.51 -18.52 -4.42
C SER A 35 26.72 -17.94 -3.02
N TYR A 36 26.24 -18.57 -1.94
CA TYR A 36 26.33 -17.99 -0.59
C TYR A 36 27.54 -18.45 0.24
N THR A 37 28.13 -19.62 -0.05
CA THR A 37 29.32 -20.11 0.69
C THR A 37 30.61 -19.32 0.44
N LEU A 38 30.60 -18.36 -0.50
CA LEU A 38 31.76 -17.52 -0.85
C LEU A 38 31.65 -16.05 -0.41
N TYR A 39 30.73 -15.70 0.49
CA TYR A 39 30.41 -14.31 0.81
C TYR A 39 30.87 -13.89 2.21
N ARG A 40 32.02 -13.20 2.27
CA ARG A 40 32.35 -12.39 3.46
C ARG A 40 32.80 -10.95 3.18
N LYS A 41 33.05 -10.46 1.95
CA LYS A 41 33.69 -9.12 1.84
C LYS A 41 33.47 -8.27 0.57
N ASP A 42 32.51 -8.52 -0.32
CA ASP A 42 32.41 -7.72 -1.57
C ASP A 42 31.00 -7.16 -1.93
N ARG A 43 30.90 -5.83 -2.10
CA ARG A 43 29.65 -5.05 -2.33
C ARG A 43 29.05 -5.23 -3.72
N ARG A 44 29.84 -5.60 -4.73
CA ARG A 44 29.33 -5.76 -6.12
C ARG A 44 28.46 -7.00 -6.27
N PHE A 45 28.81 -8.04 -5.52
CA PHE A 45 28.19 -9.35 -5.58
C PHE A 45 26.83 -9.39 -4.84
N THR A 46 26.66 -8.57 -3.80
CA THR A 46 25.38 -8.39 -3.10
C THR A 46 24.22 -8.00 -4.04
N ARG A 47 24.48 -7.15 -5.05
CA ARG A 47 23.44 -6.69 -5.98
C ARG A 47 22.96 -7.79 -6.92
N PHE A 48 23.84 -8.71 -7.35
CA PHE A 48 23.47 -9.83 -8.22
C PHE A 48 22.67 -10.92 -7.48
N ALA A 49 23.02 -11.20 -6.22
CA ALA A 49 22.27 -12.15 -5.39
C ALA A 49 20.85 -11.64 -5.06
N ILE A 50 20.69 -10.34 -4.83
CA ILE A 50 19.38 -9.69 -4.62
C ILE A 50 18.51 -9.82 -5.88
N ALA A 51 19.05 -9.50 -7.07
CA ALA A 51 18.32 -9.59 -8.34
C ALA A 51 17.85 -11.01 -8.68
N ALA A 52 18.63 -12.04 -8.36
CA ALA A 52 18.23 -13.44 -8.55
C ALA A 52 17.13 -13.90 -7.56
N SER A 53 17.09 -13.32 -6.36
CA SER A 53 16.09 -13.64 -5.33
C SER A 53 14.71 -13.03 -5.58
N THR A 54 14.62 -11.99 -6.43
CA THR A 54 13.36 -11.32 -6.78
C THR A 54 12.66 -11.91 -8.01
N VAL A 55 13.16 -13.00 -8.60
CA VAL A 55 12.57 -13.64 -9.78
C VAL A 55 11.20 -14.22 -9.43
N GLY A 56 10.13 -13.57 -9.89
CA GLY A 56 8.73 -13.94 -9.59
C GLY A 56 8.01 -12.96 -8.65
N PHE A 57 8.71 -11.95 -8.12
CA PHE A 57 8.11 -10.91 -7.28
C PHE A 57 7.91 -9.60 -8.08
N THR A 58 6.68 -9.08 -8.07
CA THR A 58 6.37 -7.73 -8.57
C THR A 58 5.50 -6.99 -7.57
N PHE A 59 5.68 -5.66 -7.44
CA PHE A 59 4.81 -4.85 -6.59
C PHE A 59 3.39 -4.70 -7.18
N ARG A 60 3.21 -4.97 -8.47
CA ARG A 60 1.86 -5.04 -9.05
C ARG A 60 1.03 -6.18 -8.45
N GLU A 61 1.67 -7.30 -8.14
CA GLU A 61 0.99 -8.51 -7.64
C GLU A 61 1.03 -8.61 -6.12
N TYR A 62 2.15 -8.23 -5.49
CA TYR A 62 2.39 -8.39 -4.06
C TYR A 62 2.54 -7.06 -3.31
N GLY A 63 2.48 -5.94 -4.01
CA GLY A 63 2.57 -4.63 -3.39
C GLY A 63 1.27 -4.22 -2.71
N ILE A 64 1.37 -3.25 -1.81
CA ILE A 64 0.19 -2.73 -1.11
C ILE A 64 -0.58 -1.83 -2.08
N SER A 65 -1.78 -2.27 -2.44
CA SER A 65 -2.59 -1.66 -3.50
C SER A 65 -3.07 -0.25 -3.15
N GLY A 66 -3.41 0.54 -4.18
CA GLY A 66 -4.07 1.83 -4.02
C GLY A 66 -5.38 1.74 -3.24
N THR A 67 -6.17 0.68 -3.46
CA THR A 67 -7.44 0.47 -2.76
C THR A 67 -7.25 0.24 -1.27
N ARG A 68 -6.26 -0.56 -0.86
CA ARG A 68 -5.94 -0.81 0.55
C ARG A 68 -5.49 0.47 1.27
N ILE A 69 -4.77 1.35 0.58
CA ILE A 69 -4.43 2.69 1.11
C ILE A 69 -5.65 3.63 1.10
N ALA A 70 -6.50 3.58 0.08
CA ALA A 70 -7.70 4.42 -0.02
C ALA A 70 -8.76 4.10 1.04
N GLU A 71 -8.91 2.82 1.42
CA GLU A 71 -9.68 2.41 2.60
C GLU A 71 -9.18 3.10 3.88
N CYS A 72 -7.94 3.60 3.89
CA CYS A 72 -7.32 4.33 4.99
C CYS A 72 -7.40 5.86 4.82
N GLU A 73 -7.91 6.41 3.71
CA GLU A 73 -8.02 7.88 3.53
C GLU A 73 -8.97 8.52 4.56
N ASN A 74 -9.81 7.71 5.21
CA ASN A 74 -10.60 8.15 6.36
C ASN A 74 -9.80 8.17 7.68
N CYS A 75 -8.54 8.63 7.61
CA CYS A 75 -7.65 8.80 8.76
C CYS A 75 -8.32 9.66 9.86
N GLU A 76 -9.06 10.70 9.48
CA GLU A 76 -9.74 11.57 10.46
C GLU A 76 -10.74 10.79 11.32
N GLU A 77 -11.56 9.92 10.72
CA GLU A 77 -12.48 9.07 11.47
C GLU A 77 -11.73 8.05 12.34
N GLU A 78 -10.65 7.46 11.82
CA GLU A 78 -9.79 6.55 12.59
C GLU A 78 -9.25 7.24 13.85
N PHE A 79 -8.74 8.46 13.72
CA PHE A 79 -8.24 9.25 14.84
C PHE A 79 -9.35 9.79 15.75
N ALA A 80 -10.56 10.02 15.24
CA ALA A 80 -11.73 10.40 16.04
C ALA A 80 -12.14 9.27 17.00
N HIS A 81 -12.13 8.02 16.52
CA HIS A 81 -12.51 6.84 17.30
C HIS A 81 -11.33 6.10 17.96
N ARG A 82 -10.14 6.71 17.97
CA ARG A 82 -8.90 6.07 18.47
C ARG A 82 -8.99 5.53 19.91
N LYS A 83 -9.78 6.19 20.78
CA LYS A 83 -9.96 5.79 22.19
C LYS A 83 -11.09 4.76 22.39
N SER A 84 -11.92 4.54 21.39
CA SER A 84 -13.10 3.66 21.45
C SER A 84 -13.15 2.81 20.18
N PRO A 85 -12.24 1.84 20.01
CA PRO A 85 -12.01 1.16 18.73
C PRO A 85 -13.14 0.24 18.21
N GLY A 86 -14.37 0.37 18.72
CA GLY A 86 -15.53 -0.41 18.29
C GLY A 86 -15.60 -1.81 18.93
N HIS A 87 -16.50 -2.65 18.42
CA HIS A 87 -16.76 -3.98 19.00
C HIS A 87 -15.56 -4.93 18.90
N GLY A 88 -15.37 -5.75 19.95
CA GLY A 88 -14.38 -6.83 20.01
C GLY A 88 -12.98 -6.42 20.50
N TRP A 89 -12.75 -5.12 20.72
CA TRP A 89 -11.48 -4.64 21.30
C TRP A 89 -11.52 -4.61 22.83
N GLU A 90 -10.50 -5.19 23.45
CA GLU A 90 -10.27 -5.22 24.89
C GLU A 90 -9.10 -4.30 25.23
N LEU A 91 -9.26 -3.42 26.22
CA LEU A 91 -8.16 -2.59 26.74
C LEU A 91 -7.15 -3.47 27.48
N LEU A 92 -5.87 -3.38 27.09
CA LEU A 92 -4.76 -4.12 27.69
C LEU A 92 -3.84 -3.26 28.53
N TYR A 93 -3.63 -2.02 28.11
CA TYR A 93 -2.69 -1.11 28.74
C TYR A 93 -3.20 0.32 28.62
N GLU A 94 -3.06 1.08 29.70
CA GLU A 94 -3.41 2.49 29.76
C GLU A 94 -2.33 3.26 30.51
N GLU A 95 -1.80 4.28 29.85
CA GLU A 95 -0.93 5.32 30.40
C GLU A 95 -1.42 6.65 29.81
N LYS A 96 -1.14 7.78 30.49
CA LYS A 96 -1.75 9.10 30.22
C LYS A 96 -2.02 9.42 28.74
N ASP A 97 -1.04 9.21 27.88
CA ASP A 97 -1.08 9.54 26.45
C ASP A 97 -0.89 8.31 25.54
N MET A 98 -1.14 7.10 26.07
CA MET A 98 -0.97 5.83 25.35
C MET A 98 -1.97 4.76 25.82
N LEU A 99 -2.73 4.21 24.88
CA LEU A 99 -3.62 3.07 25.12
C LEU A 99 -3.22 1.91 24.21
N ALA A 100 -3.27 0.69 24.73
CA ALA A 100 -3.13 -0.52 23.91
C ALA A 100 -4.37 -1.39 24.09
N PHE A 101 -4.88 -1.89 22.97
CA PHE A 101 -6.01 -2.79 22.88
C PHE A 101 -5.60 -4.08 22.21
N ARG A 102 -6.34 -5.17 22.44
CA ARG A 102 -6.31 -6.36 21.60
C ARG A 102 -7.69 -6.76 21.15
N ARG A 103 -7.76 -7.50 20.04
CA ARG A 103 -8.96 -8.16 19.57
C ARG A 103 -8.58 -9.56 19.09
N ARG A 104 -9.40 -10.54 19.41
CA ARG A 104 -9.21 -11.91 18.89
C ARG A 104 -9.49 -11.92 17.38
N ILE A 105 -8.59 -12.55 16.63
CA ILE A 105 -8.80 -12.80 15.20
C ILE A 105 -9.57 -14.12 15.07
N GLU A 106 -10.65 -14.11 14.31
CA GLU A 106 -11.40 -15.33 14.00
C GLU A 106 -10.54 -16.29 13.17
N GLY A 107 -10.48 -17.55 13.60
CA GLY A 107 -9.68 -18.54 12.92
C GLY A 107 -9.46 -19.81 13.75
N PRO A 108 -8.77 -20.80 13.18
CA PRO A 108 -8.51 -22.08 13.84
C PRO A 108 -7.51 -21.99 15.00
N TYR A 109 -6.74 -20.90 15.08
CA TYR A 109 -5.72 -20.68 16.09
C TYR A 109 -6.07 -19.50 16.99
N GLU A 110 -5.57 -19.52 18.23
CA GLU A 110 -5.74 -18.41 19.18
C GLU A 110 -4.79 -17.26 18.82
N MET A 111 -5.25 -16.42 17.88
CA MET A 111 -4.53 -15.28 17.34
C MET A 111 -5.18 -13.96 17.75
N TYR A 112 -4.36 -12.92 17.89
CA TYR A 112 -4.81 -11.60 18.27
C TYR A 112 -4.25 -10.53 17.35
N GLU A 113 -5.04 -9.49 17.15
CA GLU A 113 -4.61 -8.21 16.60
C GLU A 113 -4.51 -7.20 17.75
N TYR A 114 -3.51 -6.34 17.69
CA TYR A 114 -3.25 -5.32 18.69
C TYR A 114 -3.41 -3.94 18.06
N LYS A 115 -3.90 -2.99 18.85
CA LYS A 115 -4.01 -1.59 18.47
C LYS A 115 -3.40 -0.73 19.56
N CYS A 116 -2.33 -0.03 19.25
CA CYS A 116 -1.72 0.95 20.13
C CYS A 116 -2.04 2.34 19.60
N VAL A 117 -2.58 3.20 20.46
CA VAL A 117 -2.86 4.60 20.13
C VAL A 117 -2.10 5.47 21.11
N GLY A 118 -1.50 6.54 20.62
CA GLY A 118 -0.80 7.46 21.50
C GLY A 118 -0.56 8.83 20.91
N THR A 119 -0.08 9.71 21.77
CA THR A 119 0.23 11.10 21.44
C THR A 119 1.58 11.47 22.04
N TYR A 120 2.45 12.08 21.23
CA TYR A 120 3.69 12.71 21.70
C TYR A 120 3.64 14.21 21.41
N TYR A 121 4.04 15.02 22.40
CA TYR A 121 3.96 16.49 22.31
C TYR A 121 5.31 17.16 22.07
N ASP A 122 6.39 16.40 22.07
CA ASP A 122 7.78 16.88 22.14
C ASP A 122 8.67 16.34 21.00
N ILE A 123 8.05 15.75 19.98
CA ILE A 123 8.66 15.32 18.71
C ILE A 123 7.75 15.69 17.54
N SER A 124 8.34 15.87 16.36
CA SER A 124 7.60 16.09 15.11
C SER A 124 7.15 14.79 14.43
N PRO A 125 6.10 14.84 13.60
CA PRO A 125 5.75 13.73 12.70
C PRO A 125 6.92 13.28 11.81
N ARG A 126 7.76 14.22 11.34
CA ARG A 126 9.00 13.91 10.60
C ARG A 126 9.89 12.97 11.38
N THR A 127 10.34 13.36 12.59
CA THR A 127 11.30 12.54 13.35
C THR A 127 10.68 11.22 13.80
N PHE A 128 9.38 11.20 14.07
CA PHE A 128 8.66 9.97 14.36
C PHE A 128 8.68 9.00 13.16
N LEU A 129 8.38 9.49 11.95
CA LEU A 129 8.43 8.70 10.72
C LEU A 129 9.85 8.20 10.43
N ASP A 130 10.86 9.06 10.56
CA ASP A 130 12.26 8.70 10.30
C ASP A 130 12.77 7.67 11.32
N ALA A 131 12.43 7.79 12.61
CA ALA A 131 12.77 6.80 13.63
C ALA A 131 12.20 5.41 13.31
N GLN A 132 11.02 5.34 12.69
CA GLN A 132 10.35 4.09 12.30
C GLN A 132 10.90 3.49 11.00
N ASN A 133 11.10 4.33 9.98
CA ASN A 133 11.26 3.88 8.61
C ASN A 133 12.67 4.02 8.02
N ASP A 134 13.53 4.86 8.60
CA ASP A 134 14.94 4.90 8.20
C ASP A 134 15.65 3.64 8.71
N LEU A 135 15.86 2.67 7.83
CA LEU A 135 16.40 1.36 8.21
C LEU A 135 17.86 1.41 8.67
N LYS A 136 18.61 2.48 8.34
CA LYS A 136 19.98 2.65 8.83
C LYS A 136 19.92 3.12 10.27
N TYR A 137 19.14 4.17 10.54
CA TYR A 137 18.99 4.69 11.88
C TYR A 137 18.31 3.67 12.81
N ARG A 138 17.32 2.93 12.31
CA ARG A 138 16.65 1.87 13.08
C ARG A 138 17.62 0.79 13.57
N LYS A 139 18.65 0.44 12.80
CA LYS A 139 19.70 -0.50 13.24
C LYS A 139 20.57 0.04 14.38
N GLU A 140 20.68 1.35 14.51
CA GLU A 140 21.49 1.98 15.55
C GLU A 140 20.80 1.91 16.91
N TRP A 141 19.49 2.17 16.96
CA TRP A 141 18.75 2.26 18.22
C TRP A 141 17.98 0.98 18.60
N ASP A 142 17.59 0.13 17.65
CA ASP A 142 16.84 -1.10 17.92
C ASP A 142 17.79 -2.30 18.10
N GLU A 143 18.11 -2.60 19.35
CA GLU A 143 19.00 -3.70 19.75
C GLU A 143 18.48 -5.10 19.36
N ASN A 144 17.18 -5.23 19.05
CA ASN A 144 16.60 -6.52 18.66
C ASN A 144 16.85 -6.83 17.18
N ILE A 145 17.28 -5.86 16.38
CA ILE A 145 17.58 -6.11 14.97
C ILE A 145 18.89 -6.88 14.83
N VAL A 146 18.82 -8.06 14.22
CA VAL A 146 20.00 -8.79 13.75
C VAL A 146 20.41 -8.24 12.38
N THR A 147 19.46 -8.15 11.45
CA THR A 147 19.63 -7.52 10.14
C THR A 147 18.31 -6.91 9.69
N ILE A 148 18.36 -5.82 8.93
CA ILE A 148 17.21 -5.25 8.24
C ILE A 148 17.66 -4.60 6.93
N GLU A 149 17.00 -4.86 5.82
CA GLU A 149 17.43 -4.38 4.51
C GLU A 149 16.25 -4.19 3.55
N VAL A 150 16.32 -3.13 2.73
CA VAL A 150 15.47 -3.00 1.54
C VAL A 150 16.04 -3.92 0.47
N VAL A 151 15.26 -4.92 0.08
CA VAL A 151 15.60 -5.88 -0.98
C VAL A 151 15.27 -5.29 -2.35
N LYS A 152 14.08 -4.69 -2.48
CA LYS A 152 13.59 -4.05 -3.69
C LYS A 152 12.74 -2.85 -3.31
N GLU A 153 12.70 -1.85 -4.16
CA GLU A 153 11.92 -0.64 -3.98
C GLU A 153 11.37 -0.18 -5.32
N GLU A 154 10.11 0.26 -5.33
CA GLU A 154 9.42 0.83 -6.48
C GLU A 154 8.31 1.77 -5.99
N ASP A 155 8.35 3.04 -6.40
CA ASP A 155 7.41 4.09 -5.99
C ASP A 155 7.28 4.24 -4.46
N GLU A 156 6.07 4.02 -3.92
CA GLU A 156 5.78 4.07 -2.48
C GLU A 156 6.03 2.72 -1.79
N ASN A 157 6.33 1.65 -2.53
CA ASN A 157 6.47 0.29 -2.02
C ASN A 157 7.93 -0.14 -1.84
N GLU A 158 8.19 -0.86 -0.75
CA GLU A 158 9.48 -1.44 -0.40
C GLU A 158 9.30 -2.90 -0.02
N LEU A 159 10.12 -3.79 -0.57
CA LEU A 159 10.25 -5.17 -0.10
C LEU A 159 11.38 -5.19 0.93
N ILE A 160 11.05 -5.53 2.17
CA ILE A 160 11.99 -5.49 3.29
C ILE A 160 12.22 -6.90 3.81
N ARG A 161 13.48 -7.24 4.08
CA ARG A 161 13.87 -8.40 4.88
C ARG A 161 14.35 -7.92 6.24
N TRP A 162 13.78 -8.46 7.29
CA TRP A 162 14.10 -8.13 8.69
C TRP A 162 14.29 -9.41 9.50
N VAL A 163 15.44 -9.53 10.17
CA VAL A 163 15.70 -10.59 11.14
C VAL A 163 15.75 -9.97 12.53
N SER A 164 14.86 -10.42 13.42
CA SER A 164 14.79 -9.99 14.81
C SER A 164 15.27 -11.08 15.76
N LYS A 165 15.99 -10.67 16.81
CA LYS A 165 16.27 -11.49 17.99
C LYS A 165 14.95 -11.88 18.64
N PHE A 166 14.92 -13.08 19.19
CA PHE A 166 13.85 -13.56 20.04
C PHE A 166 14.44 -14.10 21.35
N PRO A 167 13.68 -14.06 22.46
CA PRO A 167 14.15 -14.58 23.73
C PRO A 167 14.61 -16.04 23.64
N TYR A 168 15.76 -16.35 24.25
CA TYR A 168 16.25 -17.72 24.40
C TYR A 168 15.20 -18.57 25.16
N PRO A 169 14.95 -19.84 24.76
CA PRO A 169 15.67 -20.66 23.78
C PRO A 169 15.16 -20.57 22.34
N MET A 170 14.39 -19.54 21.99
CA MET A 170 13.81 -19.45 20.66
C MET A 170 14.78 -18.89 19.62
N TYR A 171 14.67 -19.36 18.38
CA TYR A 171 15.49 -18.88 17.26
C TYR A 171 15.06 -17.49 16.76
N PRO A 172 15.95 -16.71 16.11
CA PRO A 172 15.58 -15.45 15.48
C PRO A 172 14.44 -15.61 14.47
N ARG A 173 13.60 -14.58 14.35
CA ARG A 173 12.50 -14.54 13.38
C ARG A 173 12.92 -13.76 12.16
N GLU A 174 12.66 -14.32 10.98
CA GLU A 174 12.81 -13.65 9.70
C GLU A 174 11.44 -13.24 9.17
N TYR A 175 11.25 -11.94 9.02
CA TYR A 175 10.14 -11.30 8.33
C TYR A 175 10.62 -10.90 6.93
N VAL A 176 9.83 -11.22 5.89
CA VAL A 176 9.94 -10.53 4.60
C VAL A 176 8.55 -10.05 4.26
N TYR A 177 8.42 -8.74 4.12
CA TYR A 177 7.15 -8.06 3.97
C TYR A 177 7.29 -6.92 2.96
N VAL A 178 6.19 -6.57 2.32
CA VAL A 178 6.09 -5.30 1.61
C VAL A 178 5.66 -4.25 2.61
N ARG A 179 6.27 -3.07 2.54
CA ARG A 179 5.88 -1.85 3.23
C ARG A 179 5.53 -0.79 2.21
N ARG A 180 4.42 -0.09 2.41
CA ARG A 180 4.07 1.11 1.65
C ARG A 180 3.93 2.29 2.58
N THR A 181 4.61 3.38 2.24
CA THR A 181 4.50 4.66 2.95
C THR A 181 3.74 5.64 2.08
N TRP A 182 2.58 6.09 2.54
CA TRP A 182 1.75 7.07 1.87
C TRP A 182 1.65 8.33 2.73
N VAL A 183 1.71 9.50 2.11
CA VAL A 183 1.53 10.79 2.76
C VAL A 183 0.38 11.52 2.09
N SER A 184 -0.52 12.06 2.90
CA SER A 184 -1.64 12.89 2.44
C SER A 184 -1.15 14.14 1.69
N ASP A 185 -1.98 14.66 0.80
CA ASP A 185 -1.58 15.78 -0.07
C ASP A 185 -1.33 17.07 0.73
N ASN A 186 -2.08 17.26 1.81
CA ASN A 186 -1.94 18.37 2.77
C ASN A 186 -0.89 18.11 3.87
N GLU A 187 -0.17 16.98 3.81
CA GLU A 187 0.88 16.60 4.74
C GLU A 187 0.43 16.55 6.22
N LYS A 188 -0.87 16.38 6.45
CA LYS A 188 -1.41 16.22 7.82
C LYS A 188 -1.27 14.79 8.32
N PHE A 189 -1.32 13.83 7.39
CA PHE A 189 -1.29 12.40 7.64
C PHE A 189 -0.19 11.69 6.88
N ALA A 190 0.36 10.64 7.52
CA ALA A 190 1.04 9.57 6.82
C ALA A 190 0.52 8.20 7.29
N VAL A 191 0.53 7.23 6.38
CA VAL A 191 0.16 5.85 6.64
C VAL A 191 1.32 4.96 6.20
N ILE A 192 1.75 4.08 7.10
CA ILE A 192 2.74 3.04 6.84
C ILE A 192 2.00 1.72 6.96
N ASP A 193 1.70 1.07 5.83
CA ASP A 193 1.08 -0.25 5.81
C ASP A 193 2.13 -1.31 5.48
N SER A 194 2.02 -2.49 6.06
CA SER A 194 2.95 -3.60 5.88
C SER A 194 2.23 -4.95 5.86
N GLU A 195 2.69 -5.84 4.99
CA GLU A 195 2.13 -7.18 4.82
C GLU A 195 3.21 -8.20 4.45
N SER A 196 3.19 -9.37 5.11
CA SER A 196 4.10 -10.48 4.86
C SER A 196 3.98 -11.03 3.44
N VAL A 197 5.12 -11.27 2.81
CA VAL A 197 5.22 -12.01 1.55
C VAL A 197 5.31 -13.50 1.84
N GLN A 198 4.64 -14.33 1.05
CA GLN A 198 4.66 -15.78 1.29
C GLN A 198 6.03 -16.40 0.96
N PRO A 199 6.49 -17.43 1.70
CA PRO A 199 7.78 -18.08 1.48
C PRO A 199 7.97 -18.67 0.07
N GLU A 200 6.87 -19.03 -0.59
CA GLU A 200 6.86 -19.56 -1.96
C GLU A 200 7.24 -18.50 -2.99
N VAL A 201 6.90 -17.23 -2.71
CA VAL A 201 7.18 -16.07 -3.54
C VAL A 201 8.60 -15.57 -3.28
N PHE A 202 8.96 -15.46 -1.99
CA PHE A 202 10.27 -14.99 -1.58
C PHE A 202 10.83 -15.88 -0.46
N PRO A 203 11.77 -16.80 -0.79
CA PRO A 203 12.25 -17.79 0.16
C PRO A 203 13.16 -17.18 1.24
N SER A 204 13.25 -17.88 2.36
CA SER A 204 14.12 -17.51 3.47
C SER A 204 15.59 -17.52 3.05
N SER A 205 16.35 -16.57 3.56
CA SER A 205 17.80 -16.50 3.34
C SER A 205 18.59 -17.48 4.22
N SER A 206 18.03 -17.89 5.37
CA SER A 206 18.71 -18.70 6.36
C SER A 206 17.88 -19.91 6.78
N LYS A 207 18.53 -21.06 6.90
CA LYS A 207 17.89 -22.28 7.44
C LYS A 207 17.73 -22.26 8.96
N SER A 208 18.43 -21.36 9.67
CA SER A 208 18.38 -21.27 11.14
C SER A 208 17.29 -20.34 11.67
N ASN A 209 16.80 -19.42 10.83
CA ASN A 209 15.81 -18.44 11.25
C ASN A 209 14.41 -19.00 11.03
N VAL A 210 13.50 -18.68 11.94
CA VAL A 210 12.09 -19.07 11.81
C VAL A 210 11.38 -18.02 10.95
N ARG A 211 10.86 -18.47 9.81
CA ARG A 211 10.15 -17.63 8.84
C ARG A 211 8.75 -17.29 9.34
N VAL A 212 8.46 -16.02 9.61
CA VAL A 212 7.10 -15.55 9.95
C VAL A 212 6.28 -15.43 8.67
N LYS A 213 5.14 -16.13 8.61
CA LYS A 213 4.28 -16.19 7.41
C LYS A 213 3.07 -15.28 7.47
N SER A 214 2.64 -14.95 8.67
CA SER A 214 1.48 -14.08 8.94
C SER A 214 1.97 -12.88 9.72
N TYR A 215 2.13 -11.76 9.02
CA TYR A 215 2.44 -10.47 9.62
C TYR A 215 1.71 -9.39 8.83
N SER A 216 0.97 -8.54 9.53
CA SER A 216 0.46 -7.30 8.98
C SER A 216 0.51 -6.20 10.02
N SER A 217 0.88 -5.00 9.61
CA SER A 217 0.83 -3.83 10.46
C SER A 217 0.44 -2.59 9.68
N ARG A 218 -0.20 -1.65 10.36
CA ARG A 218 -0.58 -0.35 9.85
C ARG A 218 -0.31 0.70 10.91
N MET A 219 0.47 1.69 10.55
CA MET A 219 0.73 2.87 11.37
C MET A 219 0.18 4.11 10.70
N SER A 220 -0.84 4.70 11.30
CA SER A 220 -1.37 6.01 10.93
C SER A 220 -0.70 7.06 11.82
N ILE A 221 -0.20 8.13 11.21
CA ILE A 221 0.48 9.26 11.86
C ILE A 221 -0.30 10.52 11.52
N ARG A 222 -0.62 11.34 12.52
CA ARG A 222 -1.27 12.63 12.35
C ARG A 222 -0.48 13.74 13.01
N ALA A 223 -0.15 14.77 12.24
CA ALA A 223 0.41 16.01 12.75
C ALA A 223 -0.63 16.77 13.59
N HIS A 224 -0.22 17.30 14.75
CA HIS A 224 -1.08 18.22 15.52
C HIS A 224 -1.28 19.55 14.78
N THR A 225 -0.24 20.03 14.11
CA THR A 225 -0.25 21.29 13.37
C THR A 225 0.33 21.13 11.96
N ASN A 226 1.65 20.95 11.85
CA ASN A 226 2.36 20.69 10.60
C ASN A 226 3.41 19.59 10.80
N TRP A 227 4.00 19.11 9.70
CA TRP A 227 4.87 17.94 9.68
C TRP A 227 6.20 18.09 10.43
N GLU A 228 6.68 19.34 10.58
CA GLU A 228 7.97 19.67 11.22
C GLU A 228 7.81 20.13 12.66
N ALA A 229 6.61 20.60 13.06
CA ALA A 229 6.35 21.07 14.40
C ALA A 229 6.15 19.91 15.38
N HIS A 230 6.45 20.15 16.65
CA HIS A 230 6.16 19.18 17.71
C HIS A 230 4.66 18.91 17.82
N GLY A 231 4.33 17.64 18.10
CA GLY A 231 2.96 17.19 18.26
C GLY A 231 2.58 16.18 17.19
N VAL A 232 2.49 14.92 17.60
CA VAL A 232 2.13 13.80 16.74
C VAL A 232 1.17 12.87 17.47
N ASP A 233 0.08 12.49 16.80
CA ASP A 233 -0.75 11.36 17.18
C ASP A 233 -0.37 10.16 16.31
N TYR A 234 -0.42 8.96 16.88
CA TYR A 234 -0.22 7.73 16.13
C TYR A 234 -1.24 6.65 16.50
N ILE A 235 -1.54 5.79 15.53
CA ILE A 235 -2.31 4.56 15.68
C ILE A 235 -1.52 3.46 15.01
N LEU A 236 -1.08 2.46 15.77
CA LEU A 236 -0.44 1.26 15.25
C LEU A 236 -1.39 0.09 15.47
N THR A 237 -1.93 -0.47 14.38
CA THR A 237 -2.61 -1.76 14.40
C THR A 237 -1.67 -2.83 13.87
N TYR A 238 -1.43 -3.92 14.59
CA TYR A 238 -0.56 -4.99 14.11
C TYR A 238 -1.02 -6.38 14.55
N SER A 239 -0.74 -7.37 13.73
CA SER A 239 -0.88 -8.78 14.05
C SER A 239 0.30 -9.57 13.47
N ASP A 240 0.81 -10.52 14.24
CA ASP A 240 1.83 -11.43 13.77
C ASP A 240 1.70 -12.82 14.40
N ASN A 241 2.06 -13.85 13.64
CA ASN A 241 2.26 -15.21 14.14
C ASN A 241 3.76 -15.45 14.31
N PRO A 242 4.29 -15.49 15.55
CA PRO A 242 5.71 -15.72 15.80
C PRO A 242 6.16 -17.17 15.53
N GLU A 243 5.26 -18.02 15.00
CA GLU A 243 5.46 -19.43 14.66
C GLU A 243 5.96 -20.25 15.86
N ALA A 244 5.44 -19.92 17.05
CA ALA A 244 5.81 -20.56 18.29
C ALA A 244 4.64 -20.57 19.29
N ASN A 245 4.56 -21.64 20.07
CA ASN A 245 3.68 -21.71 21.23
C ASN A 245 4.30 -20.90 22.36
N ILE A 246 3.87 -19.65 22.51
CA ILE A 246 4.39 -18.75 23.55
C ILE A 246 3.69 -19.06 24.87
N PRO A 247 4.43 -19.44 25.94
CA PRO A 247 3.82 -19.64 27.24
C PRO A 247 3.09 -18.38 27.74
N ARG A 248 1.94 -18.56 28.40
CA ARG A 248 1.06 -17.46 28.82
C ARG A 248 1.77 -16.39 29.67
N TYR A 249 2.73 -16.77 30.52
CA TYR A 249 3.48 -15.81 31.33
C TYR A 249 4.42 -14.94 30.47
N VAL A 250 5.05 -15.49 29.44
CA VAL A 250 5.89 -14.73 28.49
C VAL A 250 5.03 -13.77 27.70
N TYR A 251 3.88 -14.26 27.23
CA TYR A 251 2.88 -13.45 26.54
C TYR A 251 2.44 -12.26 27.40
N ASN A 252 2.05 -12.51 28.65
CA ASN A 252 1.65 -11.46 29.59
C ASN A 252 2.79 -10.46 29.82
N TRP A 253 4.04 -10.92 29.91
CA TRP A 253 5.19 -10.02 30.03
C TRP A 253 5.38 -9.15 28.78
N MET A 254 5.30 -9.74 27.58
CA MET A 254 5.41 -8.99 26.32
C MET A 254 4.36 -7.90 26.22
N VAL A 255 3.11 -8.19 26.58
CA VAL A 255 2.02 -7.21 26.55
C VAL A 255 2.21 -6.10 27.60
N ASN A 256 2.51 -6.47 28.85
CA ASN A 256 2.51 -5.50 29.96
C ASN A 256 3.83 -4.73 30.11
N LYS A 257 4.93 -5.22 29.52
CA LYS A 257 6.27 -4.63 29.66
C LYS A 257 6.93 -4.42 28.30
N GLY A 258 6.97 -5.45 27.45
CA GLY A 258 7.68 -5.41 26.17
C GLY A 258 7.12 -4.38 25.18
N GLY A 259 5.81 -4.41 24.93
CA GLY A 259 5.13 -3.49 24.01
C GLY A 259 5.28 -2.02 24.41
N PRO A 260 4.90 -1.63 25.64
CA PRO A 260 5.11 -0.26 26.13
C PRO A 260 6.57 0.18 26.10
N TYR A 261 7.51 -0.73 26.42
CA TYR A 261 8.94 -0.45 26.33
C TYR A 261 9.39 -0.15 24.89
N PHE A 262 8.95 -0.94 23.92
CA PHE A 262 9.26 -0.70 22.50
C PHE A 262 8.78 0.67 22.03
N LEU A 263 7.56 1.08 22.40
CA LEU A 263 7.03 2.39 22.04
C LEU A 263 7.84 3.54 22.68
N LYS A 264 8.30 3.36 23.93
CA LYS A 264 9.21 4.31 24.59
C LYS A 264 10.57 4.39 23.89
N GLN A 265 11.09 3.28 23.35
CA GLN A 265 12.33 3.27 22.58
C GLN A 265 12.19 4.03 21.24
N VAL A 266 11.07 3.85 20.53
CA VAL A 266 10.76 4.64 19.33
C VAL A 266 10.71 6.14 19.67
N HIS A 267 9.99 6.51 20.73
CA HIS A 267 9.89 7.91 21.17
C HIS A 267 11.27 8.49 21.50
N LYS A 268 12.09 7.73 22.24
CA LYS A 268 13.47 8.12 22.56
C LYS A 268 14.32 8.33 21.30
N ALA A 269 14.21 7.44 20.31
CA ALA A 269 14.93 7.57 19.04
C ALA A 269 14.49 8.82 18.27
N ALA A 270 13.18 9.08 18.17
CA ALA A 270 12.68 10.30 17.53
C ALA A 270 13.17 11.57 18.26
N ARG A 271 13.16 11.56 19.60
CA ARG A 271 13.72 12.64 20.44
C ARG A 271 15.20 12.85 20.23
N GLU A 272 15.96 11.78 20.03
CA GLU A 272 17.39 11.88 19.72
C GLU A 272 17.60 12.60 18.38
N ILE A 273 16.83 12.28 17.33
CA ILE A 273 16.90 13.01 16.05
C ILE A 273 16.61 14.50 16.26
N GLU A 274 15.55 14.86 17.00
CA GLU A 274 15.21 16.27 17.27
C GLU A 274 16.32 17.01 18.02
N SER A 275 16.85 16.39 19.08
CA SER A 275 17.79 17.05 19.99
C SER A 275 19.21 17.11 19.46
N SER A 276 19.63 16.14 18.65
CA SER A 276 21.01 16.04 18.14
C SER A 276 21.24 16.84 16.87
N GLY A 277 20.18 17.27 16.17
CA GLY A 277 20.29 17.88 14.84
C GLY A 277 20.83 16.93 13.76
N ARG A 278 20.87 15.62 14.04
CA ARG A 278 21.31 14.62 13.06
C ARG A 278 20.40 14.65 11.84
N GLU A 279 21.02 14.55 10.66
CA GLU A 279 20.31 14.59 9.37
C GLU A 279 19.71 13.21 9.02
N VAL A 280 18.88 12.67 9.92
CA VAL A 280 18.08 11.47 9.66
C VAL A 280 16.76 11.91 9.07
N ARG A 281 16.69 11.94 7.74
CA ARG A 281 15.52 12.42 6.97
C ARG A 281 15.15 11.55 5.77
N SER A 282 15.89 10.46 5.55
CA SER A 282 15.81 9.72 4.28
C SER A 282 14.44 9.08 4.06
N ALA A 283 13.75 8.67 5.13
CA ALA A 283 12.42 8.10 5.03
C ALA A 283 11.37 9.18 4.74
N THR A 284 11.42 10.30 5.46
CA THR A 284 10.50 11.43 5.23
C THR A 284 10.68 12.04 3.84
N GLU A 285 11.91 12.35 3.44
CA GLU A 285 12.20 12.96 2.13
C GLU A 285 11.73 12.08 0.98
N LYS A 286 11.96 10.77 1.10
CA LYS A 286 11.47 9.78 0.14
C LYS A 286 9.94 9.80 0.07
N ALA A 287 9.27 9.75 1.21
CA ALA A 287 7.81 9.75 1.28
C ALA A 287 7.20 11.02 0.65
N LEU A 288 7.77 12.19 0.96
CA LEU A 288 7.35 13.47 0.39
C LEU A 288 7.64 13.56 -1.12
N LYS A 289 8.79 13.06 -1.57
CA LYS A 289 9.12 13.02 -3.00
C LYS A 289 8.09 12.19 -3.78
N THR A 290 7.73 11.01 -3.29
CA THR A 290 6.75 10.16 -3.96
C THR A 290 5.34 10.75 -3.91
N LYS A 291 4.96 11.37 -2.78
CA LYS A 291 3.71 12.16 -2.68
C LYS A 291 3.65 13.25 -3.73
N ASN A 292 4.71 14.04 -3.88
CA ASN A 292 4.75 15.14 -4.84
C ASN A 292 4.65 14.65 -6.29
N GLY A 293 5.29 13.52 -6.62
CA GLY A 293 5.11 12.86 -7.92
C GLY A 293 3.66 12.46 -8.17
N ARG A 294 3.01 11.80 -7.20
CA ARG A 294 1.59 11.43 -7.28
C ARG A 294 0.65 12.62 -7.45
N VAL A 295 0.90 13.73 -6.73
CA VAL A 295 0.11 14.97 -6.87
C VAL A 295 0.31 15.58 -8.26
N TYR A 296 1.54 15.64 -8.74
CA TYR A 296 1.85 16.16 -10.08
C TYR A 296 1.13 15.35 -11.18
N ASP A 297 1.20 14.02 -11.12
CA ASP A 297 0.54 13.15 -12.09
C ASP A 297 -0.98 13.32 -12.10
N ARG A 298 -1.59 13.55 -10.94
CA ARG A 298 -3.02 13.82 -10.82
C ARG A 298 -3.39 15.16 -11.47
N LEU A 299 -2.64 16.22 -11.17
CA LEU A 299 -2.86 17.56 -11.74
C LEU A 299 -2.65 17.57 -13.26
N ALA A 300 -1.68 16.81 -13.78
CA ALA A 300 -1.46 16.64 -15.21
C ALA A 300 -2.67 15.99 -15.90
N LYS A 301 -3.19 14.90 -15.33
CA LYS A 301 -4.41 14.22 -15.85
C LYS A 301 -5.64 15.12 -15.82
N GLU A 302 -5.87 15.84 -14.72
CA GLU A 302 -6.98 16.79 -14.62
C GLU A 302 -6.88 17.91 -15.65
N LYS A 303 -5.66 18.37 -15.97
CA LYS A 303 -5.43 19.37 -17.02
C LYS A 303 -5.75 18.81 -18.40
N GLU A 304 -5.26 17.61 -18.73
CA GLU A 304 -5.56 16.94 -19.99
C GLU A 304 -7.06 16.68 -20.18
N GLU A 305 -7.77 16.30 -19.12
CA GLU A 305 -9.22 16.10 -19.15
C GLU A 305 -9.98 17.41 -19.37
N LYS A 306 -9.57 18.50 -18.71
CA LYS A 306 -10.15 19.84 -18.93
C LYS A 306 -9.91 20.34 -20.35
N GLU A 307 -8.72 20.12 -20.90
CA GLU A 307 -8.41 20.48 -22.30
C GLU A 307 -9.27 19.68 -23.30
N LYS A 308 -9.48 18.38 -23.07
CA LYS A 308 -10.39 17.56 -23.89
C LYS A 308 -11.83 18.06 -23.80
N GLN A 309 -12.32 18.37 -22.61
CA GLN A 309 -13.67 18.91 -22.40
C GLN A 309 -13.86 20.28 -23.08
N GLN A 310 -12.86 21.16 -23.02
CA GLN A 310 -12.89 22.45 -23.73
C GLN A 310 -12.95 22.26 -25.25
N GLN A 311 -12.12 21.38 -25.81
CA GLN A 311 -12.14 21.08 -27.24
C GLN A 311 -13.46 20.46 -27.69
N GLU A 312 -14.08 19.60 -26.88
CA GLU A 312 -15.40 19.02 -27.16
C GLU A 312 -16.51 20.08 -27.10
N ALA A 313 -16.45 21.00 -26.12
CA ALA A 313 -17.40 22.10 -25.99
C ALA A 313 -17.28 23.10 -27.16
N GLU A 314 -16.07 23.41 -27.61
CA GLU A 314 -15.83 24.26 -28.79
C GLU A 314 -16.36 23.63 -30.07
N LYS A 315 -16.11 22.32 -30.27
CA LYS A 315 -16.68 21.56 -31.40
C LYS A 315 -18.21 21.53 -31.36
N ALA A 316 -18.80 21.36 -30.18
CA ALA A 316 -20.26 21.37 -30.02
C ALA A 316 -20.88 22.74 -30.35
N ARG A 317 -20.24 23.84 -29.93
CA ARG A 317 -20.67 25.21 -30.27
C ARG A 317 -20.54 25.49 -31.76
N SER A 318 -19.42 25.13 -32.38
CA SER A 318 -19.23 25.29 -33.83
C SER A 318 -20.28 24.51 -34.65
N ASN A 319 -20.67 23.32 -34.20
CA ASN A 319 -21.72 22.53 -34.86
C ASN A 319 -23.14 23.11 -34.67
N GLN A 320 -23.40 23.84 -33.59
CA GLN A 320 -24.68 24.55 -33.39
C GLN A 320 -24.76 25.82 -34.24
N GLU A 321 -23.68 26.59 -34.34
CA GLU A 321 -23.62 27.78 -35.21
C GLU A 321 -23.80 27.40 -36.70
N ASN A 322 -23.18 26.30 -37.14
CA ASN A 322 -23.33 25.81 -38.52
C ASN A 322 -24.73 25.25 -38.84
N ASN A 323 -25.53 24.87 -37.84
CA ASN A 323 -26.92 24.41 -38.04
C ASN A 323 -27.96 25.54 -37.94
N GLY A 324 -27.57 26.74 -37.51
CA GLY A 324 -28.41 27.95 -37.47
C GLY A 324 -28.59 28.63 -38.82
N GLU A 325 -27.70 28.41 -39.79
CA GLU A 325 -27.80 28.94 -41.15
C GLU A 325 -28.61 28.01 -42.09
N LYS A 326 -29.91 27.85 -41.85
CA LYS A 326 -30.80 27.32 -42.90
C LYS A 326 -31.13 28.43 -43.91
N LYS A 327 -30.57 28.27 -45.11
CA LYS A 327 -30.79 29.07 -46.35
C LYS A 327 -32.26 29.44 -46.59
N PRO A 328 -32.54 30.64 -47.15
CA PRO A 328 -33.89 31.01 -47.57
C PRO A 328 -34.38 30.09 -48.70
N PRO A 329 -35.70 29.82 -48.81
CA PRO A 329 -36.20 28.92 -49.84
C PRO A 329 -36.01 29.56 -51.24
N LYS A 330 -35.46 28.78 -52.17
CA LYS A 330 -35.20 29.20 -53.56
C LYS A 330 -36.51 29.46 -54.32
N PRO A 331 -36.56 30.45 -55.23
CA PRO A 331 -37.76 30.77 -56.00
C PRO A 331 -38.13 29.64 -56.98
N GLN A 332 -39.43 29.29 -57.01
CA GLN A 332 -40.01 28.29 -57.90
C GLN A 332 -39.96 28.75 -59.37
N LYS A 333 -39.60 27.83 -60.27
CA LYS A 333 -39.64 28.00 -61.72
C LYS A 333 -41.09 28.13 -62.20
N VAL A 334 -41.36 29.19 -62.94
CA VAL A 334 -42.62 29.41 -63.68
C VAL A 334 -42.76 28.38 -64.79
N ARG A 335 -43.92 27.71 -64.87
CA ARG A 335 -44.47 27.07 -66.07
C ARG A 335 -45.97 27.41 -66.17
N PRO A 336 -46.53 27.43 -67.40
CA PRO A 336 -47.53 28.42 -67.79
C PRO A 336 -48.96 28.04 -67.42
N ALA A 337 -49.81 29.08 -67.46
CA ALA A 337 -51.21 29.08 -67.08
C ALA A 337 -52.07 28.01 -67.79
N SER A 338 -52.91 27.32 -67.00
CA SER A 338 -54.20 26.84 -67.45
C SER A 338 -55.26 27.14 -66.39
N THR A 339 -56.46 27.40 -66.91
CA THR A 339 -57.54 28.18 -66.33
C THR A 339 -58.41 27.39 -65.34
N ALA A 340 -59.04 28.16 -64.44
CA ALA A 340 -60.38 27.95 -63.88
C ALA A 340 -60.52 27.40 -62.45
N ASN A 341 -61.08 28.29 -61.62
CA ASN A 341 -62.12 28.11 -60.60
C ASN A 341 -61.83 27.28 -59.34
N SER A 342 -61.64 27.98 -58.22
CA SER A 342 -62.17 27.49 -56.94
C SER A 342 -62.68 28.61 -56.02
N PHE A 343 -63.98 28.51 -55.77
CA PHE A 343 -64.78 28.90 -54.62
C PHE A 343 -64.02 29.33 -53.34
N VAL A 344 -64.45 30.47 -52.80
CA VAL A 344 -64.10 31.02 -51.48
C VAL A 344 -64.96 30.36 -50.40
N LEU A 345 -64.36 29.96 -49.27
CA LEU A 345 -65.05 29.85 -47.99
C LEU A 345 -64.09 30.18 -46.82
N GLN A 346 -64.63 30.89 -45.84
CA GLN A 346 -64.00 31.72 -44.81
C GLN A 346 -63.28 30.98 -43.68
N GLN A 347 -62.37 31.73 -43.05
CA GLN A 347 -61.69 31.48 -41.77
C GLN A 347 -62.67 31.34 -40.59
N GLU A 348 -62.28 30.52 -39.60
CA GLU A 348 -62.52 30.85 -38.20
C GLU A 348 -61.26 30.64 -37.36
N HIS A 349 -60.94 31.68 -36.58
CA HIS A 349 -59.93 31.72 -35.54
C HIS A 349 -60.53 31.20 -34.22
N VAL A 350 -59.78 30.39 -33.47
CA VAL A 350 -59.99 30.29 -32.02
C VAL A 350 -58.64 30.35 -31.29
N ASN A 351 -58.51 31.43 -30.53
CA ASN A 351 -57.48 31.72 -29.55
C ASN A 351 -57.89 31.07 -28.22
N TYR A 352 -56.95 30.52 -27.43
CA TYR A 352 -57.08 30.56 -25.97
C TYR A 352 -55.71 30.58 -25.28
N GLN A 353 -55.55 31.57 -24.40
CA GLN A 353 -54.44 31.77 -23.47
C GLN A 353 -54.60 30.92 -22.19
N ARG A 354 -53.46 30.69 -21.51
CA ARG A 354 -53.18 30.62 -20.04
C ARG A 354 -54.39 30.72 -19.10
N THR A 355 -54.50 30.00 -17.98
CA THR A 355 -53.60 29.80 -16.80
C THR A 355 -54.40 28.90 -15.84
N ALA A 356 -53.78 28.09 -14.97
CA ALA A 356 -53.29 28.48 -13.64
C ALA A 356 -52.40 27.37 -13.06
#